data_AF-A0ABD5XZH2-F1
#
_entry.id   AF-A0ABD5XZH2-F1
#
_cell.length_a   1.000
_cell.length_b   1.000
_cell.length_c   1.000
_cell.angle_alpha   90.00
_cell.angle_beta   90.00
_cell.angle_gamma   90.00
#
_symmetry.space_group_name_H-M   'P 1'
#
loop_
_entity.id
_entity.type
_entity.pdbx_description
1 polymer ?
#
loop_
_entity_poly.entity_id
_entity_poly.type
_entity_poly.pdbx_seq_one_letter_code
_entity_poly.pdbx_strand_id
1 'polypeptide(L)' 'MRYQSSLFEYEEDLSALSEAEREVYEAVEQDGYGMREYARKTGRSAGTVGNLLRRARRRLDGGEGS' A
#
# COMPACT_ATOMS: atom_id res chain seq x y z
N MET A 1 -25.99 23.06 8.58
CA MET A 1 -24.72 22.77 7.87
C MET A 1 -24.86 21.38 7.26
N ARG A 2 -24.96 21.23 5.93
CA ARG A 2 -24.90 19.90 5.30
C ARG A 2 -23.43 19.58 5.09
N TYR A 3 -22.91 18.61 5.83
CA TYR A 3 -21.57 18.08 5.61
C TYR A 3 -21.62 17.34 4.27
N GLN A 4 -21.04 17.94 3.23
CA GLN A 4 -20.78 17.24 2.00
C GLN A 4 -19.52 16.42 2.27
N SER A 5 -19.70 15.15 2.64
CA SER A 5 -18.64 14.15 2.63
C SER A 5 -18.01 14.16 1.25
N SER A 6 -16.80 14.73 1.16
CA SER A 6 -16.05 14.67 -0.08
C SER A 6 -15.69 13.20 -0.31
N LEU A 7 -15.63 12.79 -1.58
CA LEU A 7 -15.30 11.42 -1.99
C LEU A 7 -13.93 10.92 -1.45
N PHE A 8 -13.17 11.78 -0.79
CA PHE A 8 -11.87 11.55 -0.16
C PHE A 8 -11.95 10.90 1.23
N GLU A 9 -13.16 10.71 1.80
CA GLU A 9 -13.33 10.14 3.15
C GLU A 9 -13.05 8.62 3.26
N TYR A 10 -12.59 7.95 2.19
CA TYR A 10 -12.31 6.50 2.19
C TYR A 10 -10.93 6.11 1.63
N GLU A 11 -9.97 7.04 1.55
CA GLU A 11 -8.58 6.63 1.32
C GLU A 11 -8.05 5.93 2.58
N GLU A 12 -7.49 4.73 2.41
CA GLU A 12 -6.91 3.96 3.51
C GLU A 12 -5.76 4.76 4.15
N ASP A 13 -5.69 4.82 5.47
CA ASP A 13 -4.61 5.55 6.15
C ASP A 13 -3.29 4.79 6.01
N LEU A 14 -2.44 5.24 5.09
CA LEU A 14 -1.13 4.66 4.82
C LEU A 14 0.01 5.38 5.57
N SER A 15 -0.28 6.26 6.53
CA SER A 15 0.72 7.05 7.24
C SER A 15 1.75 6.21 8.03
N ALA A 16 1.40 4.98 8.39
CA ALA A 16 2.30 4.01 9.04
C ALA A 16 3.31 3.34 8.08
N LEU A 17 3.16 3.53 6.77
CA LEU A 17 4.01 2.90 5.75
C LEU A 17 5.22 3.76 5.42
N SER A 18 6.37 3.11 5.14
CA SER A 18 7.47 3.79 4.44
C SER A 18 7.05 4.10 3.00
N GLU A 19 7.75 5.04 2.35
CA GLU A 19 7.44 5.42 0.97
C GLU A 19 7.42 4.21 0.01
N ALA A 20 8.39 3.29 0.15
CA ALA A 20 8.48 2.10 -0.70
C ALA A 20 7.39 1.05 -0.40
N GLU A 21 6.90 0.99 0.85
CA GLU A 21 5.81 0.11 1.23
C GLU A 21 4.47 0.66 0.74
N ARG A 22 4.24 1.97 0.93
CA ARG A 22 3.07 2.68 0.43
C ARG A 22 2.93 2.55 -1.08
N GLU A 23 3.99 2.85 -1.81
CA GLU A 23 4.02 2.77 -3.28
C GLU A 23 3.63 1.37 -3.79
N VAL A 24 4.16 0.31 -3.17
CA VAL A 24 3.84 -1.08 -3.55
C VAL A 24 2.41 -1.45 -3.16
N TYR A 25 1.95 -0.99 -1.99
CA TYR A 25 0.60 -1.25 -1.50
C TYR A 25 -0.46 -0.61 -2.39
N GLU A 26 -0.32 0.69 -2.69
CA GLU A 26 -1.19 1.43 -3.61
C GLU A 26 -1.25 0.74 -4.98
N ALA A 27 -0.08 0.43 -5.56
CA ALA A 27 -0.04 -0.21 -6.87
C ALA A 27 -0.77 -1.56 -6.90
N VAL A 28 -0.61 -2.40 -5.87
CA VAL A 28 -1.15 -3.76 -5.90
C VAL A 28 -2.60 -3.82 -5.41
N GLU A 29 -2.93 -3.15 -4.31
CA GLU A 29 -4.24 -3.25 -3.66
C GLU A 29 -5.23 -2.20 -4.16
N GLN A 30 -4.78 -1.00 -4.54
CA GLN A 30 -5.65 0.09 -4.96
C GLN A 30 -5.72 0.23 -6.48
N ASP A 31 -4.57 0.14 -7.17
CA ASP A 31 -4.48 0.27 -8.63
C ASP A 31 -4.62 -1.07 -9.37
N GLY A 32 -4.62 -2.19 -8.65
CA GLY A 32 -4.86 -3.53 -9.20
C GLY A 32 -3.72 -4.14 -10.01
N TYR A 33 -2.47 -3.66 -9.87
CA TYR A 33 -1.32 -4.29 -10.51
C TYR A 33 -1.05 -5.68 -9.94
N GLY A 34 -0.71 -6.64 -10.81
CA GLY A 34 -0.12 -7.89 -10.34
C GLY A 34 1.25 -7.65 -9.71
N MET A 35 1.54 -8.22 -8.53
CA MET A 35 2.84 -8.04 -7.84
C MET A 35 4.06 -8.30 -8.75
N ARG A 36 4.03 -9.37 -9.57
CA ARG A 36 5.12 -9.69 -10.51
C ARG A 36 5.17 -8.74 -11.71
N GLU A 37 4.04 -8.22 -12.12
CA GLU A 37 3.95 -7.21 -13.18
C GLU A 37 4.56 -5.90 -12.69
N TYR A 38 4.19 -5.45 -11.50
CA TYR A 38 4.73 -4.25 -10.88
C TYR A 38 6.23 -4.35 -10.61
N ALA A 39 6.72 -5.51 -10.18
CA ALA A 39 8.15 -5.77 -10.05
C ALA A 39 8.90 -5.60 -11.39
N ARG A 40 8.37 -6.15 -12.49
CA ARG A 40 8.93 -5.97 -13.83
C ARG A 40 8.90 -4.51 -14.28
N LYS A 41 7.77 -3.81 -14.07
CA LYS A 41 7.58 -2.40 -14.43
C LYS A 41 8.60 -1.48 -13.74
N THR A 42 8.95 -1.78 -12.49
CA THR A 42 9.84 -0.96 -11.66
C THR A 42 11.30 -1.44 -11.66
N GLY A 43 11.63 -2.50 -12.42
CA GLY A 43 12.97 -3.08 -12.42
C GLY A 43 13.40 -3.70 -11.08
N ARG A 44 12.44 -4.01 -10.19
CA ARG A 44 12.70 -4.64 -8.89
C ARG A 44 12.58 -6.15 -8.98
N SER A 45 13.23 -6.86 -8.06
CA SER A 45 12.98 -8.29 -7.91
C SER A 45 11.56 -8.53 -7.37
N ALA A 46 10.92 -9.62 -7.81
CA ALA A 46 9.61 -10.01 -7.27
C ALA A 46 9.64 -10.25 -5.75
N GLY A 47 10.78 -10.73 -5.21
CA GLY A 47 10.98 -10.90 -3.78
C GLY A 47 11.04 -9.58 -3.01
N THR A 48 11.65 -8.54 -3.61
CA THR A 48 11.67 -7.18 -3.04
C THR A 48 10.26 -6.62 -2.93
N VAL A 49 9.49 -6.65 -4.01
CA VAL A 49 8.10 -6.16 -4.03
C VAL A 49 7.23 -6.95 -3.06
N GLY A 50 7.33 -8.29 -3.06
CA GLY A 50 6.57 -9.13 -2.13
C GLY A 50 6.90 -8.86 -0.66
N ASN A 51 8.17 -8.59 -0.33
CA ASN A 51 8.58 -8.23 1.03
C ASN A 51 8.02 -6.88 1.47
N LEU A 52 8.03 -5.88 0.58
CA LEU A 52 7.43 -4.56 0.86
C LEU A 52 5.93 -4.68 1.08
N LEU A 53 5.21 -5.38 0.18
CA LEU A 53 3.77 -5.59 0.30
C LEU A 53 3.39 -6.32 1.60
N ARG A 54 4.15 -7.37 1.97
CA ARG A 54 3.93 -8.10 3.23
C ARG A 54 4.12 -7.19 4.46
N ARG A 55 5.15 -6.33 4.45
CA ARG A 55 5.39 -5.40 5.56
C ARG A 55 4.31 -4.33 5.63
N ALA A 56 3.86 -3.83 4.48
CA ALA A 56 2.77 -2.88 4.39
C ALA A 56 1.50 -3.42 5.05
N ARG A 57 1.02 -4.57 4.59
CA ARG A 57 -0.17 -5.25 5.16
C ARG A 57 -0.05 -5.46 6.66
N ARG A 58 1.10 -5.95 7.14
CA ARG A 58 1.33 -6.16 8.58
C ARG A 58 1.21 -4.87 9.40
N ARG A 59 1.67 -3.73 8.89
CA ARG A 59 1.59 -2.47 9.63
C ARG A 59 0.16 -1.96 9.70
N LEU A 60 -0.58 -2.04 8.60
CA LEU A 60 -1.98 -1.62 8.52
C LEU A 60 -2.90 -2.53 9.35
N ASP A 61 -2.64 -3.84 9.38
CA ASP A 61 -3.43 -4.83 10.13
C ASP A 61 -3.32 -4.71 11.68
N GLY A 62 -2.53 -3.78 12.22
CA GLY A 62 -2.42 -3.54 13.68
C GLY A 62 -1.03 -3.75 14.26
N GLY A 63 -0.01 -3.14 13.66
CA GLY A 63 1.37 -3.23 14.11
C GLY A 63 1.81 -2.22 15.18
N GLU A 64 1.02 -1.94 16.21
CA GLU A 64 1.58 -1.56 17.52
C GLU A 64 1.69 -2.83 18.37
N GLY A 65 2.93 -3.28 18.53
CA GLY A 65 3.26 -4.46 19.31
C GLY A 65 4.72 -4.44 19.73
N SER A 66 5.22 -3.27 20.14
CA SER A 66 6.30 -3.03 21.12
C SER A 66 6.49 -1.53 21.31
#